data_AF-A0A4D6MWJ4-F1
#
_entry.id   AF-A0A4D6MWJ4-F1
#
_cell.length_a   1.000
_cell.length_b   1.000
_cell.length_c   1.000
_cell.angle_alpha   90.00
_cell.angle_beta   90.00
_cell.angle_gamma   90.00
#
_symmetry.space_group_name_H-M   'P 1'
#
loop_
_entity.id
_entity.type
_entity.pdbx_description
1 polymer ?
#
loop_
_entity_poly.entity_id
_entity_poly.type
_entity_poly.pdbx_seq_one_letter_code
_entity_poly.pdbx_strand_id
1 'polypeptide(L)'
;MANSKYEYVKCFEVEDEVMFPNIILVWINACSLHKPYDLNALKLMNSCAVEILEEYADVVLAYGFSNEYTFVLKKTSKFYERRASKVLSIITSFFSSVFLRKWGEFFPHKELQSPPSFHGRVIPCASIEALQAYLLWRQNICHLSNQHEQCLWRLVERGMNEKEAWDFIKGFDKSELNNLLFDEFNVNYNTLEPIFRQGSCVLKTVVEDVVKYTDNGAPIKRHRRKIITVHSKKIAGKRFWNEHTVLLKELGGFIEEINNVTPEYVRSFEFDSKLMPSTWIVVRIDGCHFHRFSEVHEFVKPNDDRALNLMNLCAVAVLEKFWEDIVFAYGVSDEYSFIIKKTSNLYQRRANKMVSAIVSFFTSTYVMRWNEFFPQRELKYPPSFDGRAVCYPSTEILRDYLSWRQVDCHINNQYNSCFWKLVASGKSKREAQNSLKGGQLQKKIEELAIDYNKLPVMFRQGSSVYRDKVDTVLTHEENGNSFESKGKVIVEHVDIIGPTFWLEHLNVLDE
;
A
#
# COMPACT_ATOMS: atom_id res chain seq x y z
N MET A 1 -22.41 7.84 -25.34
CA MET A 1 -21.90 7.44 -26.67
C MET A 1 -20.40 7.70 -26.86
N ALA A 2 -19.76 8.65 -26.15
CA ALA A 2 -18.28 8.79 -26.21
C ALA A 2 -17.54 7.70 -25.42
N ASN A 3 -18.01 7.34 -24.22
CA ASN A 3 -17.34 6.34 -23.36
C ASN A 3 -17.34 4.93 -23.97
N SER A 4 -18.37 4.58 -24.77
CA SER A 4 -18.52 3.25 -25.40
C SER A 4 -17.45 2.95 -26.45
N LYS A 5 -16.77 3.96 -27.01
CA LYS A 5 -15.68 3.74 -27.97
C LYS A 5 -14.50 3.02 -27.32
N TYR A 6 -14.16 3.40 -26.09
CA TYR A 6 -12.97 2.91 -25.40
C TYR A 6 -13.27 1.88 -24.32
N GLU A 7 -14.54 1.62 -24.01
CA GLU A 7 -14.95 0.72 -22.93
C GLU A 7 -14.40 -0.70 -23.06
N TYR A 8 -14.07 -1.15 -24.27
CA TYR A 8 -13.47 -2.46 -24.52
C TYR A 8 -12.15 -2.67 -23.76
N VAL A 9 -11.38 -1.61 -23.45
CA VAL A 9 -10.10 -1.73 -22.72
C VAL A 9 -10.25 -2.32 -21.31
N LYS A 10 -11.48 -2.34 -20.76
CA LYS A 10 -11.80 -3.04 -19.50
C LYS A 10 -11.65 -4.56 -19.60
N CYS A 11 -11.77 -5.14 -20.80
CA CYS A 11 -11.66 -6.60 -20.98
C CYS A 11 -10.25 -7.15 -20.72
N PHE A 12 -9.25 -6.27 -20.65
CA PHE A 12 -7.87 -6.61 -20.29
C PHE A 12 -7.66 -6.71 -18.78
N GLU A 13 -8.60 -6.23 -17.95
CA GLU A 13 -8.52 -6.39 -16.51
C GLU A 13 -8.64 -7.89 -16.15
N VAL A 14 -7.74 -8.36 -15.29
CA VAL A 14 -7.68 -9.76 -14.87
C VAL A 14 -8.44 -9.93 -13.56
N GLU A 15 -9.32 -10.93 -13.50
CA GLU A 15 -9.93 -11.36 -12.24
C GLU A 15 -8.89 -12.02 -11.35
N ASP A 16 -8.81 -11.58 -10.09
CA ASP A 16 -7.82 -12.04 -9.12
C ASP A 16 -8.46 -12.40 -7.78
N GLU A 17 -9.69 -12.92 -7.84
CA GLU A 17 -10.42 -13.39 -6.66
C GLU A 17 -9.69 -14.55 -5.96
N VAL A 18 -9.48 -14.42 -4.66
CA VAL A 18 -9.01 -15.54 -3.82
C VAL A 18 -10.18 -16.48 -3.54
N MET A 19 -10.24 -17.60 -4.26
CA MET A 19 -11.33 -18.58 -4.15
C MET A 19 -11.57 -19.08 -2.73
N PHE A 20 -12.84 -19.31 -2.38
CA PHE A 20 -13.18 -20.11 -1.20
C PHE A 20 -12.72 -21.57 -1.37
N PRO A 21 -12.35 -22.28 -0.29
CA PRO A 21 -12.40 -21.88 1.13
C PRO A 21 -11.08 -21.27 1.66
N ASN A 22 -10.19 -20.78 0.78
CA ASN A 22 -8.86 -20.30 1.20
C ASN A 22 -8.96 -19.13 2.21
N ILE A 23 -8.10 -19.18 3.23
CA ILE A 23 -7.85 -18.06 4.14
C ILE A 23 -6.93 -17.07 3.42
N ILE A 24 -7.25 -15.78 3.50
CA ILE A 24 -6.45 -14.73 2.85
C ILE A 24 -5.38 -14.25 3.84
N LEU A 25 -4.11 -14.41 3.47
CA LEU A 25 -2.98 -13.82 4.17
C LEU A 25 -2.42 -12.68 3.33
N VAL A 26 -2.17 -11.53 3.95
CA VAL A 26 -1.53 -10.37 3.29
C VAL A 26 -0.18 -10.15 3.95
N TRP A 27 0.88 -10.48 3.24
CA TRP A 27 2.24 -10.23 3.68
C TRP A 27 2.73 -8.91 3.10
N ILE A 28 3.28 -8.04 3.95
CA ILE A 28 3.92 -6.78 3.57
C ILE A 28 5.31 -6.70 4.21
N ASN A 29 6.22 -5.97 3.56
CA ASN A 29 7.58 -5.77 4.03
C ASN A 29 8.12 -4.42 3.50
N ALA A 30 8.76 -3.65 4.37
CA ALA A 30 9.27 -2.32 4.07
C ALA A 30 10.61 -2.38 3.30
N CYS A 31 10.70 -1.65 2.18
CA CYS A 31 11.83 -1.69 1.25
C CYS A 31 13.09 -0.93 1.74
N SER A 32 12.96 -0.01 2.70
CA SER A 32 14.05 0.94 3.03
C SER A 32 14.06 1.41 4.49
N LEU A 33 13.78 0.51 5.43
CA LEU A 33 14.00 0.82 6.85
C LEU A 33 15.47 0.56 7.20
N HIS A 34 16.14 1.56 7.80
CA HIS A 34 17.52 1.43 8.23
C HIS A 34 17.66 0.36 9.34
N LYS A 35 18.67 -0.50 9.17
CA LYS A 35 19.09 -1.50 10.16
C LYS A 35 20.28 -0.97 10.98
N PRO A 36 20.51 -1.50 12.19
CA PRO A 36 19.67 -2.44 12.93
C PRO A 36 18.33 -1.83 13.34
N TYR A 37 17.29 -2.64 13.44
CA TYR A 37 15.99 -2.17 13.90
C TYR A 37 16.02 -1.99 15.42
N ASP A 38 15.84 -0.75 15.87
CA ASP A 38 15.68 -0.47 17.28
C ASP A 38 14.28 -0.88 17.80
N LEU A 39 14.13 -0.84 19.12
CA LEU A 39 12.88 -1.18 19.80
C LEU A 39 11.71 -0.26 19.38
N ASN A 40 11.98 1.01 19.07
CA ASN A 40 10.95 1.97 18.68
C ASN A 40 10.43 1.68 17.26
N ALA A 41 11.30 1.27 16.34
CA ALA A 41 10.90 0.85 14.99
C ALA A 41 9.96 -0.36 15.05
N LEU A 42 10.30 -1.36 15.87
CA LEU A 42 9.44 -2.53 16.07
C LEU A 42 8.11 -2.15 16.75
N LYS A 43 8.13 -1.28 17.76
CA LYS A 43 6.90 -0.79 18.41
C LYS A 43 6.03 0.04 17.47
N LEU A 44 6.61 0.85 16.57
CA LEU A 44 5.89 1.58 15.53
C LEU A 44 5.21 0.59 14.57
N MET A 45 5.94 -0.41 14.07
CA MET A 45 5.36 -1.46 13.21
C MET A 45 4.21 -2.21 13.91
N ASN A 46 4.36 -2.54 15.20
CA ASN A 46 3.29 -3.12 16.02
C ASN A 46 2.07 -2.19 16.12
N SER A 47 2.30 -0.91 16.38
CA SER A 47 1.25 0.11 16.48
C SER A 47 0.48 0.27 15.16
N CYS A 48 1.17 0.14 14.02
CA CYS A 48 0.54 0.12 12.70
C CYS A 48 -0.33 -1.13 12.50
N ALA A 49 0.16 -2.30 12.94
CA ALA A 49 -0.60 -3.54 12.85
C ALA A 49 -1.85 -3.53 13.75
N VAL A 50 -1.79 -2.90 14.92
CA VAL A 50 -2.96 -2.71 15.80
C VAL A 50 -4.04 -1.90 15.08
N GLU A 51 -3.69 -0.77 14.46
CA GLU A 51 -4.64 0.08 13.71
C GLU A 51 -5.27 -0.64 12.52
N ILE A 52 -4.52 -1.51 11.83
CA ILE A 52 -5.10 -2.37 10.78
C ILE A 52 -6.21 -3.27 11.34
N LEU A 53 -6.00 -3.89 12.51
CA LEU A 53 -6.99 -4.75 13.13
C LEU A 53 -8.19 -3.96 13.68
N GLU A 54 -7.98 -2.70 14.08
CA GLU A 54 -9.02 -1.77 14.53
C GLU A 54 -9.90 -1.32 13.36
N GLU A 55 -9.29 -0.87 12.26
CA GLU A 55 -9.99 -0.39 11.07
C GLU A 55 -10.69 -1.53 10.33
N TYR A 56 -9.99 -2.65 10.10
CA TYR A 56 -10.50 -3.75 9.30
C TYR A 56 -10.96 -4.91 10.19
N ALA A 57 -12.28 -4.94 10.44
CA ALA A 57 -12.93 -5.96 11.25
C ALA A 57 -12.62 -7.41 10.82
N ASP A 58 -12.37 -7.63 9.53
CA ASP A 58 -12.07 -8.93 8.92
C ASP A 58 -10.64 -9.43 9.19
N VAL A 59 -9.69 -8.55 9.52
CA VAL A 59 -8.34 -8.94 9.93
C VAL A 59 -8.37 -9.35 11.39
N VAL A 60 -8.07 -10.61 11.70
CA VAL A 60 -8.24 -11.16 13.06
C VAL A 60 -6.93 -11.42 13.80
N LEU A 61 -5.84 -11.55 13.04
CA LEU A 61 -4.52 -11.86 13.50
C LEU A 61 -3.50 -11.17 12.58
N ALA A 62 -2.41 -10.69 13.15
CA ALA A 62 -1.23 -10.29 12.42
C ALA A 62 0.03 -10.81 13.14
N TYR A 63 1.00 -11.25 12.37
CA TYR A 63 2.32 -11.63 12.88
C TYR A 63 3.40 -10.86 12.14
N GLY A 64 4.28 -10.20 12.87
CA GLY A 64 5.37 -9.42 12.29
C GLY A 64 6.64 -9.48 13.11
N PHE A 65 7.75 -9.24 12.43
CA PHE A 65 9.09 -9.12 13.01
C PHE A 65 9.95 -8.34 12.02
N SER A 66 11.08 -7.78 12.48
CA SER A 66 11.95 -6.99 11.60
C SER A 66 11.13 -5.87 10.90
N ASN A 67 11.14 -5.83 9.58
CA ASN A 67 10.44 -4.88 8.73
C ASN A 67 9.20 -5.47 8.03
N GLU A 68 8.65 -6.57 8.52
CA GLU A 68 7.56 -7.26 7.84
C GLU A 68 6.39 -7.63 8.76
N TYR A 69 5.23 -7.79 8.13
CA TYR A 69 3.99 -8.22 8.77
C TYR A 69 3.20 -9.12 7.83
N THR A 70 2.55 -10.14 8.39
CA THR A 70 1.47 -10.90 7.74
C THR A 70 0.17 -10.64 8.46
N PHE A 71 -0.86 -10.20 7.74
CA PHE A 71 -2.22 -10.03 8.22
C PHE A 71 -3.08 -11.21 7.78
N VAL A 72 -3.85 -11.79 8.69
CA VAL A 72 -4.71 -12.95 8.43
C VAL A 72 -6.16 -12.52 8.53
N LEU A 73 -6.89 -12.66 7.42
CA LEU A 73 -8.32 -12.39 7.38
C LEU A 73 -9.09 -13.62 7.87
N LYS A 74 -10.26 -13.41 8.50
CA LYS A 74 -11.16 -14.50 8.90
C LYS A 74 -11.53 -15.39 7.71
N LYS A 75 -11.75 -16.68 7.95
CA LYS A 75 -12.01 -17.68 6.89
C LYS A 75 -13.22 -17.34 6.02
N THR A 76 -14.23 -16.69 6.60
CA THR A 76 -15.48 -16.29 5.94
C THR A 76 -15.43 -14.90 5.28
N SER A 77 -14.25 -14.27 5.24
CA SER A 77 -14.11 -12.90 4.75
C SER A 77 -14.62 -12.74 3.31
N LYS A 78 -15.40 -11.68 3.09
CA LYS A 78 -15.80 -11.20 1.76
C LYS A 78 -15.19 -9.83 1.46
N PHE A 79 -14.13 -9.48 2.19
CA PHE A 79 -13.48 -8.17 2.13
C PHE A 79 -13.11 -7.85 0.67
N TYR A 80 -13.73 -6.80 0.13
CA TYR A 80 -13.60 -6.37 -1.26
C TYR A 80 -13.75 -7.47 -2.31
N GLU A 81 -14.77 -8.33 -2.14
CA GLU A 81 -15.04 -9.45 -3.06
C GLU A 81 -13.81 -10.37 -3.20
N ARG A 82 -12.91 -10.35 -2.21
CA ARG A 82 -11.72 -11.20 -2.14
C ARG A 82 -10.74 -10.98 -3.31
N ARG A 83 -10.82 -9.85 -4.01
CA ARG A 83 -9.87 -9.46 -5.06
C ARG A 83 -8.48 -9.19 -4.48
N ALA A 84 -7.52 -10.03 -4.84
CA ALA A 84 -6.19 -10.05 -4.23
C ALA A 84 -5.48 -8.69 -4.31
N SER A 85 -5.50 -8.05 -5.48
CA SER A 85 -4.93 -6.72 -5.72
C SER A 85 -5.52 -5.66 -4.80
N LYS A 86 -6.86 -5.64 -4.65
CA LYS A 86 -7.59 -4.68 -3.80
C LYS A 86 -7.31 -4.91 -2.32
N VAL A 87 -7.38 -6.16 -1.87
CA VAL A 87 -7.08 -6.51 -0.47
C VAL A 87 -5.62 -6.14 -0.11
N LEU A 88 -4.67 -6.47 -0.99
CA LEU A 88 -3.25 -6.14 -0.79
C LEU A 88 -3.01 -4.63 -0.72
N SER A 89 -3.45 -3.90 -1.74
CA SER A 89 -3.18 -2.47 -1.89
C SER A 89 -3.79 -1.65 -0.77
N ILE A 90 -5.01 -1.98 -0.31
CA ILE A 90 -5.68 -1.28 0.79
C ILE A 90 -4.95 -1.50 2.12
N ILE A 91 -4.61 -2.75 2.46
CA ILE A 91 -3.86 -3.04 3.70
C ILE A 91 -2.48 -2.37 3.64
N THR A 92 -1.79 -2.43 2.51
CA THR A 92 -0.44 -1.86 2.37
C THR A 92 -0.45 -0.33 2.43
N SER A 93 -1.38 0.32 1.72
CA SER A 93 -1.52 1.78 1.72
C SER A 93 -1.92 2.30 3.10
N PHE A 94 -2.92 1.69 3.74
CA PHE A 94 -3.33 2.06 5.10
C PHE A 94 -2.18 1.89 6.09
N PHE A 95 -1.45 0.77 6.05
CA PHE A 95 -0.29 0.55 6.91
C PHE A 95 0.77 1.64 6.72
N SER A 96 1.09 1.99 5.47
CA SER A 96 2.06 3.07 5.17
C SER A 96 1.59 4.44 5.66
N SER A 97 0.28 4.71 5.60
CA SER A 97 -0.31 5.94 6.10
C SER A 97 -0.22 6.05 7.63
N VAL A 98 -0.58 4.98 8.34
CA VAL A 98 -0.48 4.92 9.81
C VAL A 98 0.97 5.05 10.25
N PHE A 99 1.90 4.39 9.55
CA PHE A 99 3.33 4.45 9.83
C PHE A 99 3.84 5.90 9.87
N LEU A 100 3.45 6.71 8.88
CA LEU A 100 3.82 8.12 8.84
C LEU A 100 3.15 8.96 9.91
N ARG A 101 1.83 8.77 10.12
CA ARG A 101 1.09 9.54 11.13
C ARG A 101 1.65 9.32 12.53
N LYS A 102 2.08 8.09 12.83
CA LYS A 102 2.63 7.73 14.13
C LYS A 102 4.13 7.93 14.24
N TRP A 103 4.85 8.27 13.16
CA TRP A 103 6.31 8.38 13.17
C TRP A 103 6.82 9.30 14.29
N GLY A 104 6.25 10.49 14.44
CA GLY A 104 6.65 11.46 15.48
C GLY A 104 6.42 10.98 16.92
N GLU A 105 5.49 10.04 17.15
CA GLU A 105 5.24 9.45 18.48
C GLU A 105 6.40 8.54 18.92
N PHE A 106 7.05 7.87 17.97
CA PHE A 106 8.14 6.92 18.24
C PHE A 106 9.53 7.52 18.00
N PHE A 107 9.61 8.57 17.17
CA PHE A 107 10.85 9.22 16.75
C PHE A 107 10.73 10.76 16.82
N PRO A 108 10.53 11.35 18.00
CA PRO A 108 10.22 12.79 18.15
C PRO A 108 11.34 13.74 17.70
N HIS A 109 12.57 13.25 17.59
CA HIS A 109 13.76 14.03 17.21
C HIS A 109 14.37 13.63 15.88
N LYS A 110 13.69 12.77 15.10
CA LYS A 110 14.19 12.28 13.82
C LYS A 110 13.14 12.55 12.76
N GLU A 111 13.44 13.46 11.84
CA GLU A 111 12.60 13.66 10.67
C GLU A 111 12.75 12.50 9.68
N LEU A 112 11.64 12.18 9.01
CA LEU A 112 11.66 11.17 7.98
C LEU A 112 12.06 11.79 6.65
N GLN A 113 13.23 11.42 6.13
CA GLN A 113 13.81 12.03 4.94
C GLN A 113 13.12 11.62 3.63
N SER A 114 12.54 10.43 3.59
CA SER A 114 11.89 9.90 2.38
C SER A 114 10.63 9.12 2.72
N PRO A 115 9.58 9.19 1.89
CA PRO A 115 8.38 8.37 2.06
C PRO A 115 8.75 6.87 2.05
N PRO A 116 8.30 6.08 3.03
CA PRO A 116 8.55 4.64 3.03
C PRO A 116 7.77 3.99 1.88
N SER A 117 8.29 2.87 1.39
CA SER A 117 7.59 2.01 0.45
C SER A 117 7.56 0.59 1.02
N PHE A 118 6.44 -0.08 0.81
CA PHE A 118 6.18 -1.42 1.26
C PHE A 118 5.82 -2.27 0.05
N HIS A 119 6.48 -3.42 -0.07
CA HIS A 119 6.08 -4.42 -1.03
C HIS A 119 5.31 -5.54 -0.33
N GLY A 120 4.38 -6.16 -1.03
CA GLY A 120 3.59 -7.22 -0.45
C GLY A 120 3.01 -8.18 -1.48
N ARG A 121 2.28 -9.16 -0.96
CA ARG A 121 1.56 -10.19 -1.72
C ARG A 121 0.42 -10.76 -0.92
N VAL A 122 -0.55 -11.31 -1.63
CA VAL A 122 -1.60 -12.15 -1.05
C VAL A 122 -1.17 -13.61 -1.15
N ILE A 123 -1.34 -14.36 -0.05
CA ILE A 123 -1.05 -15.79 0.02
C ILE A 123 -2.39 -16.50 0.32
N PRO A 124 -2.95 -17.24 -0.65
CA PRO A 124 -4.13 -18.05 -0.41
C PRO A 124 -3.74 -19.30 0.38
N CYS A 125 -4.29 -19.44 1.58
CA CYS A 125 -3.98 -20.54 2.48
C CYS A 125 -5.15 -21.53 2.52
N ALA A 126 -4.93 -22.75 2.03
CA ALA A 126 -6.00 -23.71 1.76
C ALA A 126 -6.71 -24.24 3.01
N SER A 127 -6.05 -24.24 4.17
CA SER A 127 -6.58 -24.82 5.40
C SER A 127 -5.99 -24.19 6.66
N ILE A 128 -6.52 -24.59 7.82
CA ILE A 128 -6.01 -24.12 9.12
C ILE A 128 -4.64 -24.72 9.43
N GLU A 129 -4.36 -25.92 8.95
CA GLU A 129 -3.06 -26.61 9.04
C GLU A 129 -2.00 -25.89 8.21
N ALA A 130 -2.36 -25.45 7.00
CA ALA A 130 -1.47 -24.64 6.16
C ALA A 130 -1.16 -23.28 6.84
N LEU A 131 -2.13 -22.69 7.54
CA LEU A 131 -1.91 -21.46 8.31
C LEU A 131 -0.98 -21.73 9.49
N GLN A 132 -1.16 -22.84 10.21
CA GLN A 132 -0.29 -23.25 11.30
C GLN A 132 1.17 -23.39 10.84
N ALA A 133 1.36 -24.10 9.72
CA ALA A 133 2.67 -24.30 9.09
C ALA A 133 3.30 -22.97 8.66
N TYR A 134 2.52 -22.07 8.06
CA TYR A 134 2.97 -20.74 7.68
C TYR A 134 3.44 -19.91 8.89
N LEU A 135 2.66 -19.88 9.98
CA LEU A 135 3.01 -19.13 11.19
C LEU A 135 4.25 -19.70 11.88
N LEU A 136 4.39 -21.02 11.96
CA LEU A 136 5.59 -21.67 12.48
C LEU A 136 6.81 -21.29 11.62
N TRP A 137 6.66 -21.33 10.30
CA TRP A 137 7.73 -20.96 9.36
C TRP A 137 8.18 -19.51 9.53
N ARG A 138 7.24 -18.55 9.62
CA ARG A 138 7.58 -17.14 9.87
C ARG A 138 8.28 -16.96 11.22
N GLN A 139 7.83 -17.64 12.28
CA GLN A 139 8.46 -17.55 13.59
C GLN A 139 9.87 -18.17 13.62
N ASN A 140 10.10 -19.25 12.88
CA ASN A 140 11.44 -19.81 12.72
C ASN A 140 12.38 -18.85 11.98
N ILE A 141 11.90 -18.15 10.94
CA ILE A 141 12.67 -17.10 10.27
C ILE A 141 12.98 -15.94 11.23
N CYS A 142 12.02 -15.51 12.04
CA CYS A 142 12.24 -14.47 13.06
C CYS A 142 13.42 -14.83 13.98
N HIS A 143 13.46 -16.07 14.48
CA HIS A 143 14.54 -16.52 15.35
C HIS A 143 15.92 -16.48 14.67
N LEU A 144 16.02 -17.10 13.49
CA LEU A 144 17.28 -17.22 12.78
C LEU A 144 17.78 -15.85 12.30
N SER A 145 16.90 -15.05 11.71
CA SER A 145 17.24 -13.70 11.24
C SER A 145 17.69 -12.80 12.38
N ASN A 146 17.00 -12.80 13.52
CA ASN A 146 17.41 -11.99 14.67
C ASN A 146 18.78 -12.44 15.21
N GLN A 147 19.05 -13.75 15.38
CA GLN A 147 20.38 -14.20 15.83
C GLN A 147 21.48 -13.72 14.87
N HIS A 148 21.25 -13.88 13.57
CA HIS A 148 22.19 -13.42 12.55
C HIS A 148 22.39 -11.90 12.58
N GLU A 149 21.32 -11.12 12.72
CA GLU A 149 21.41 -9.66 12.84
C GLU A 149 22.15 -9.22 14.12
N GLN A 150 21.89 -9.88 15.26
CA GLN A 150 22.57 -9.58 16.52
C GLN A 150 24.08 -9.84 16.43
N CYS A 151 24.51 -10.88 15.71
CA CYS A 151 25.93 -11.13 15.42
C CYS A 151 26.49 -10.09 14.46
N LEU A 152 25.81 -9.89 13.32
CA LEU A 152 26.25 -8.99 12.25
C LEU A 152 26.56 -7.59 12.78
N TRP A 153 25.60 -6.98 13.47
CA TRP A 153 25.73 -5.59 13.90
C TRP A 153 26.75 -5.42 15.02
N ARG A 154 26.96 -6.44 15.88
CA ARG A 154 28.03 -6.39 16.89
C ARG A 154 29.42 -6.54 16.30
N LEU A 155 29.57 -7.34 15.24
CA LEU A 155 30.82 -7.40 14.47
C LEU A 155 31.11 -6.06 13.81
N VAL A 156 30.08 -5.41 13.26
CA VAL A 156 30.20 -4.06 12.69
C VAL A 156 30.57 -3.02 13.75
N GLU A 157 29.96 -3.08 14.94
CA GLU A 157 30.31 -2.23 16.08
C GLU A 157 31.76 -2.46 16.57
N ARG A 158 32.32 -3.65 16.35
CA ARG A 158 33.74 -3.97 16.62
C ARG A 158 34.70 -3.50 15.51
N GLY A 159 34.20 -2.85 14.47
CA GLY A 159 35.00 -2.24 13.41
C GLY A 159 35.13 -3.06 12.14
N MET A 160 34.44 -4.20 12.01
CA MET A 160 34.30 -4.86 10.71
C MET A 160 33.38 -4.04 9.81
N ASN A 161 33.60 -4.05 8.49
CA ASN A 161 32.57 -3.53 7.60
C ASN A 161 31.42 -4.55 7.43
N GLU A 162 30.24 -4.08 6.99
CA GLU A 162 29.04 -4.92 6.87
C GLU A 162 29.25 -6.15 5.99
N LYS A 163 30.01 -6.02 4.90
CA LYS A 163 30.25 -7.10 3.94
C LYS A 163 31.14 -8.18 4.57
N GLU A 164 32.23 -7.79 5.21
CA GLU A 164 33.13 -8.69 5.93
C GLU A 164 32.40 -9.43 7.05
N ALA A 165 31.60 -8.70 7.85
CA ALA A 165 30.83 -9.29 8.94
C ALA A 165 29.82 -10.31 8.41
N TRP A 166 29.15 -9.99 7.29
CA TRP A 166 28.23 -10.91 6.62
C TRP A 166 28.95 -12.14 6.07
N ASP A 167 30.06 -11.96 5.36
CA ASP A 167 30.84 -13.05 4.79
C ASP A 167 31.40 -14.00 5.86
N PHE A 168 31.69 -13.48 7.05
CA PHE A 168 32.15 -14.27 8.20
C PHE A 168 31.04 -15.18 8.76
N ILE A 169 29.82 -14.67 8.95
CA ILE A 169 28.74 -15.42 9.64
C ILE A 169 27.75 -16.12 8.71
N LYS A 170 27.76 -15.86 7.39
CA LYS A 170 26.75 -16.38 6.44
C LYS A 170 26.58 -17.90 6.44
N GLY A 171 27.61 -18.64 6.84
CA GLY A 171 27.61 -20.11 6.89
C GLY A 171 27.23 -20.69 8.25
N PHE A 172 27.07 -19.84 9.28
CA PHE A 172 26.92 -20.29 10.65
C PHE A 172 25.51 -20.83 10.88
N ASP A 173 25.42 -21.97 11.56
CA ASP A 173 24.18 -22.50 12.06
C ASP A 173 23.69 -21.77 13.32
N LYS A 174 22.53 -22.18 13.81
CA LYS A 174 21.90 -21.58 14.99
C LYS A 174 22.76 -21.65 16.26
N SER A 175 23.48 -22.76 16.43
CA SER A 175 24.34 -23.03 17.59
C SER A 175 25.61 -22.17 17.49
N GLU A 176 26.23 -22.12 16.32
CA GLU A 176 27.41 -21.30 16.05
C GLU A 176 27.14 -19.81 16.27
N LEU A 177 26.01 -19.30 15.77
CA LEU A 177 25.59 -17.90 16.03
C LEU A 177 25.36 -17.65 17.53
N ASN A 178 24.77 -18.62 18.25
CA ASN A 178 24.54 -18.47 19.68
C ASN A 178 25.84 -18.47 20.49
N ASN A 179 26.79 -19.34 20.12
CA ASN A 179 28.11 -19.39 20.74
C ASN A 179 28.87 -18.09 20.45
N LEU A 180 28.82 -17.58 19.22
CA LEU A 180 29.42 -16.29 18.88
C LEU A 180 28.85 -15.15 19.74
N LEU A 181 27.52 -15.08 19.92
CA LEU A 181 26.90 -14.09 20.81
C LEU A 181 27.40 -14.21 22.26
N PHE A 182 27.52 -15.43 22.76
CA PHE A 182 27.88 -15.67 24.16
C PHE A 182 29.37 -15.50 24.41
N ASP A 183 30.22 -16.20 23.65
CA ASP A 183 31.66 -16.27 23.88
C ASP A 183 32.35 -14.96 23.51
N GLU A 184 32.02 -14.39 22.35
CA GLU A 184 32.67 -13.16 21.90
C GLU A 184 32.02 -11.92 22.52
N PHE A 185 30.69 -11.85 22.53
CA PHE A 185 29.99 -10.61 22.90
C PHE A 185 29.42 -10.62 24.32
N ASN A 186 29.54 -11.72 25.07
CA ASN A 186 28.95 -11.89 26.40
C ASN A 186 27.42 -11.62 26.41
N VAL A 187 26.73 -11.98 25.32
CA VAL A 187 25.29 -11.81 25.15
C VAL A 187 24.60 -13.15 25.22
N ASN A 188 23.79 -13.34 26.27
CA ASN A 188 22.86 -14.46 26.30
C ASN A 188 21.64 -14.15 25.43
N TYR A 189 21.52 -14.82 24.28
CA TYR A 189 20.37 -14.63 23.39
C TYR A 189 19.05 -14.78 24.14
N ASN A 190 18.93 -15.71 25.09
CA ASN A 190 17.67 -15.98 25.77
C ASN A 190 17.20 -14.86 26.71
N THR A 191 18.06 -13.89 27.03
CA THR A 191 17.73 -12.74 27.87
C THR A 191 17.34 -11.50 27.06
N LEU A 192 17.50 -11.51 25.74
CA LEU A 192 17.02 -10.42 24.88
C LEU A 192 15.50 -10.27 24.99
N GLU A 193 15.01 -9.03 24.77
CA GLU A 193 13.58 -8.76 24.83
C GLU A 193 12.79 -9.67 23.89
N PRO A 194 11.64 -10.21 24.33
CA PRO A 194 10.84 -11.12 23.52
C PRO A 194 10.44 -10.58 22.15
N ILE A 195 10.29 -9.26 21.99
CA ILE A 195 9.93 -8.64 20.71
C ILE A 195 10.94 -8.92 19.59
N PHE A 196 12.24 -8.92 19.91
CA PHE A 196 13.29 -9.24 18.94
C PHE A 196 13.32 -10.73 18.62
N ARG A 197 13.11 -11.57 19.63
CA ARG A 197 13.28 -13.02 19.48
C ARG A 197 12.08 -13.69 18.89
N GLN A 198 10.89 -13.38 19.40
CA GLN A 198 9.65 -14.08 19.12
C GLN A 198 8.84 -13.40 18.02
N GLY A 199 9.18 -12.15 17.68
CA GLY A 199 8.33 -11.28 16.90
C GLY A 199 7.11 -10.83 17.70
N SER A 200 6.16 -10.22 17.00
CA SER A 200 4.95 -9.63 17.55
C SER A 200 3.73 -10.28 16.93
N CYS A 201 2.89 -10.88 17.77
CA CYS A 201 1.60 -11.41 17.39
C CYS A 201 0.51 -10.44 17.86
N VAL A 202 -0.16 -9.78 16.93
CA VAL A 202 -1.25 -8.84 17.20
C VAL A 202 -2.57 -9.55 16.90
N LEU A 203 -3.46 -9.68 17.87
CA LEU A 203 -4.67 -10.49 17.69
C LEU A 203 -5.89 -9.89 18.40
N LYS A 204 -7.07 -10.20 17.86
CA LYS A 204 -8.34 -9.93 18.53
C LYS A 204 -8.59 -10.97 19.62
N THR A 205 -8.87 -10.51 20.82
CA THR A 205 -9.25 -11.34 21.97
C THR A 205 -10.52 -10.81 22.61
N VAL A 206 -11.08 -11.56 23.56
CA VAL A 206 -12.17 -11.10 24.42
C VAL A 206 -11.64 -10.99 25.85
N VAL A 207 -11.80 -9.82 26.46
CA VAL A 207 -11.44 -9.57 27.86
C VAL A 207 -12.68 -9.23 28.66
N GLU A 208 -12.70 -9.63 29.93
CA GLU A 208 -13.71 -9.17 30.90
C GLU A 208 -13.30 -7.78 31.43
N ASP A 209 -14.06 -6.75 31.06
CA ASP A 209 -13.89 -5.40 31.60
C ASP A 209 -14.96 -5.11 32.67
N VAL A 210 -14.56 -4.55 33.80
CA VAL A 210 -15.49 -3.99 34.80
C VAL A 210 -16.01 -2.66 34.26
N VAL A 211 -17.30 -2.60 33.94
CA VAL A 211 -17.92 -1.42 33.32
C VAL A 211 -18.51 -0.48 34.36
N LYS A 212 -19.04 -1.04 35.45
CA LYS A 212 -19.64 -0.31 36.58
C LYS A 212 -19.51 -1.14 37.85
N TYR A 213 -19.77 -0.53 39.00
CA TYR A 213 -20.01 -1.24 40.25
C TYR A 213 -21.49 -1.10 40.61
N THR A 214 -22.08 -2.14 41.21
CA THR A 214 -23.42 -2.04 41.80
C THR A 214 -23.38 -1.18 43.05
N ASP A 215 -24.54 -0.75 43.56
CA ASP A 215 -24.65 0.03 44.80
C ASP A 215 -24.05 -0.71 46.03
N ASN A 216 -23.92 -2.04 45.94
CA ASN A 216 -23.28 -2.90 46.94
C ASN A 216 -21.77 -3.11 46.68
N GLY A 217 -21.17 -2.37 45.74
CA GLY A 217 -19.74 -2.45 45.40
C GLY A 217 -19.34 -3.66 44.55
N ALA A 218 -20.29 -4.43 44.00
CA ALA A 218 -19.96 -5.59 43.16
C ALA A 218 -19.65 -5.16 41.70
N PRO A 219 -18.56 -5.63 41.08
CA PRO A 219 -18.19 -5.24 39.72
C PRO A 219 -19.14 -5.86 38.68
N ILE A 220 -19.75 -5.03 37.84
CA ILE A 220 -20.51 -5.43 36.64
C ILE A 220 -19.50 -5.61 35.50
N LYS A 221 -19.19 -6.86 35.20
CA LYS A 221 -18.28 -7.23 34.13
C LYS A 221 -19.01 -7.36 32.78
N ARG A 222 -18.39 -6.89 31.70
CA ARG A 222 -18.82 -7.18 30.33
C ARG A 222 -17.64 -7.68 29.52
N HIS A 223 -17.91 -8.67 28.67
CA HIS A 223 -16.96 -9.16 27.70
C HIS A 223 -16.85 -8.16 26.55
N ARG A 224 -15.64 -7.62 26.34
CA ARG A 224 -15.35 -6.70 25.23
C ARG A 224 -14.26 -7.29 24.34
N ARG A 225 -14.41 -7.06 23.03
CA ARG A 225 -13.34 -7.36 22.08
C ARG A 225 -12.23 -6.35 22.26
N LYS A 226 -10.99 -6.83 22.41
CA LYS A 226 -9.80 -6.01 22.52
C LYS A 226 -8.72 -6.54 21.58
N ILE A 227 -7.87 -5.65 21.10
CA ILE A 227 -6.68 -6.02 20.34
C ILE A 227 -5.49 -5.99 21.28
N ILE A 228 -4.71 -7.07 21.29
CA ILE A 228 -3.52 -7.20 22.13
C ILE A 228 -2.31 -7.54 21.26
N THR A 229 -1.14 -7.10 21.70
CA THR A 229 0.15 -7.53 21.13
C THR A 229 0.83 -8.46 22.11
N VAL A 230 1.22 -9.65 21.66
CA VAL A 230 1.85 -10.69 22.48
C VAL A 230 3.14 -11.20 21.81
N HIS A 231 4.12 -11.54 22.65
CA HIS A 231 5.43 -12.04 22.21
C HIS A 231 5.61 -13.48 22.74
N SER A 232 4.93 -14.44 22.10
CA SER A 232 4.88 -15.83 22.55
C SER A 232 5.92 -16.72 21.85
N LYS A 233 6.48 -17.68 22.58
CA LYS A 233 7.49 -18.64 22.07
C LYS A 233 6.99 -19.59 20.98
N LYS A 234 5.69 -19.87 20.94
CA LYS A 234 5.08 -20.82 20.00
C LYS A 234 3.69 -20.34 19.59
N ILE A 235 3.62 -19.38 18.68
CA ILE A 235 2.33 -18.84 18.21
C ILE A 235 1.55 -19.86 17.36
N ALA A 236 2.24 -20.83 16.77
CA ALA A 236 1.65 -21.94 16.02
C ALA A 236 1.32 -23.15 16.91
N GLY A 237 1.52 -23.06 18.23
CA GLY A 237 1.24 -24.13 19.17
C GLY A 237 -0.23 -24.19 19.56
N LYS A 238 -0.76 -25.39 19.80
CA LYS A 238 -2.17 -25.60 20.17
C LYS A 238 -2.55 -24.85 21.44
N ARG A 239 -1.66 -24.83 22.44
CA ARG A 239 -1.90 -24.15 23.71
C ARG A 239 -2.16 -22.65 23.51
N PHE A 240 -1.27 -21.98 22.77
CA PHE A 240 -1.42 -20.56 22.46
C PHE A 240 -2.74 -20.30 21.73
N TRP A 241 -3.05 -21.12 20.73
CA TRP A 241 -4.27 -20.95 19.93
C TRP A 241 -5.56 -21.17 20.75
N ASN A 242 -5.55 -22.15 21.66
CA ASN A 242 -6.69 -22.49 22.50
C ASN A 242 -7.00 -21.41 23.56
N GLU A 243 -6.01 -20.62 23.96
CA GLU A 243 -6.18 -19.48 24.87
C GLU A 243 -6.92 -18.30 24.18
N HIS A 244 -7.03 -18.30 22.85
CA HIS A 244 -7.59 -17.21 22.06
C HIS A 244 -8.87 -17.63 21.30
N THR A 245 -10.00 -17.59 22.01
CA THR A 245 -11.32 -18.04 21.50
C THR A 245 -11.78 -17.36 20.20
N VAL A 246 -11.37 -16.11 19.95
CA VAL A 246 -11.68 -15.41 18.69
C VAL A 246 -10.99 -16.08 17.51
N LEU A 247 -9.73 -16.52 17.66
CA LEU A 247 -9.02 -17.20 16.59
C LEU A 247 -9.67 -18.55 16.27
N LEU A 248 -10.05 -19.31 17.31
CA LEU A 248 -10.80 -20.57 17.15
C LEU A 248 -12.10 -20.37 16.38
N LYS A 249 -12.85 -19.30 16.71
CA LYS A 249 -14.13 -19.00 16.07
C LYS A 249 -13.98 -18.56 14.61
N GLU A 250 -13.03 -17.66 14.33
CA GLU A 250 -12.93 -16.97 13.04
C GLU A 250 -12.03 -17.69 12.02
N LEU A 251 -11.09 -18.52 12.48
CA LEU A 251 -10.13 -19.26 11.65
C LEU A 251 -10.25 -20.78 11.79
N GLY A 252 -10.60 -21.27 12.99
CA GLY A 252 -10.57 -22.70 13.34
C GLY A 252 -9.45 -23.02 14.34
N GLY A 253 -9.46 -24.25 14.85
CA GLY A 253 -8.46 -24.75 15.80
C GLY A 253 -7.36 -25.57 15.15
N PHE A 254 -6.17 -25.54 15.73
CA PHE A 254 -5.08 -26.44 15.34
C PHE A 254 -5.33 -27.84 15.91
N ILE A 255 -5.35 -28.84 15.04
CA ILE A 255 -5.64 -30.25 15.41
C ILE A 255 -4.39 -30.91 15.99
N GLU A 256 -3.22 -30.67 15.42
CA GLU A 256 -1.94 -31.29 15.81
C GLU A 256 -0.93 -30.25 16.28
N GLU A 257 0.05 -30.68 17.07
CA GLU A 257 1.19 -29.85 17.43
C GLU A 257 2.30 -30.09 16.40
N ILE A 258 2.73 -29.04 15.72
CA ILE A 258 3.84 -29.11 14.76
C ILE A 258 5.10 -28.49 15.36
N ASN A 259 6.23 -29.17 15.20
CA ASN A 259 7.53 -28.70 15.71
C ASN A 259 8.50 -28.30 14.60
N ASN A 260 8.26 -28.77 13.37
CA ASN A 260 9.06 -28.43 12.22
C ASN A 260 8.16 -28.28 10.99
N VAL A 261 8.62 -27.52 10.02
CA VAL A 261 7.95 -27.31 8.74
C VAL A 261 8.98 -27.26 7.64
N THR A 262 8.74 -27.99 6.55
CA THR A 262 9.59 -27.91 5.37
C THR A 262 9.34 -26.57 4.66
N PRO A 263 10.38 -25.74 4.44
CA PRO A 263 10.22 -24.47 3.74
C PRO A 263 9.58 -24.63 2.36
N GLU A 264 9.83 -25.74 1.67
CA GLU A 264 9.28 -26.07 0.35
C GLU A 264 7.75 -26.19 0.40
N TYR A 265 7.19 -26.80 1.45
CA TYR A 265 5.74 -26.91 1.64
C TYR A 265 5.11 -25.52 1.76
N VAL A 266 5.65 -24.65 2.61
CA VAL A 266 5.07 -23.31 2.82
C VAL A 266 5.25 -22.43 1.58
N ARG A 267 6.41 -22.52 0.93
CA ARG A 267 6.67 -21.80 -0.32
C ARG A 267 5.78 -22.26 -1.48
N SER A 268 5.26 -23.49 -1.46
CA SER A 268 4.33 -23.97 -2.49
C SER A 268 3.00 -23.19 -2.51
N PHE A 269 2.63 -22.52 -1.42
CA PHE A 269 1.46 -21.63 -1.37
C PHE A 269 1.76 -20.22 -1.88
N GLU A 270 3.03 -19.89 -2.09
CA GLU A 270 3.44 -18.62 -2.64
C GLU A 270 3.32 -18.65 -4.16
N PHE A 271 2.11 -18.46 -4.68
CA PHE A 271 1.91 -18.25 -6.11
C PHE A 271 2.24 -16.79 -6.46
N ASP A 272 3.13 -16.62 -7.44
CA ASP A 272 3.59 -15.30 -7.87
C ASP A 272 3.47 -15.20 -9.39
N SER A 273 2.30 -14.76 -9.87
CA SER A 273 2.07 -14.58 -11.31
C SER A 273 2.90 -13.41 -11.84
N LYS A 274 3.63 -13.68 -12.92
CA LYS A 274 4.32 -12.64 -13.68
C LYS A 274 3.38 -12.12 -14.75
N LEU A 275 3.34 -10.81 -14.90
CA LEU A 275 2.67 -10.14 -16.00
C LEU A 275 3.34 -10.50 -17.32
N MET A 276 2.54 -10.59 -18.38
CA MET A 276 2.98 -10.99 -19.71
C MET A 276 4.19 -10.16 -20.16
N PRO A 277 5.27 -10.76 -20.69
CA PRO A 277 6.39 -10.01 -21.27
C PRO A 277 5.95 -9.17 -22.47
N SER A 278 6.71 -8.12 -22.78
CA SER A 278 6.51 -7.27 -23.98
C SER A 278 5.14 -6.59 -24.07
N THR A 279 4.44 -6.43 -22.95
CA THR A 279 3.22 -5.64 -22.83
C THR A 279 3.46 -4.40 -21.98
N TRP A 280 2.80 -3.31 -22.32
CA TRP A 280 2.67 -2.16 -21.42
C TRP A 280 1.98 -2.61 -20.14
N ILE A 281 2.45 -2.12 -18.99
CA ILE A 281 1.79 -2.37 -17.71
C ILE A 281 1.22 -1.05 -17.22
N VAL A 282 -0.07 -1.04 -16.92
CA VAL A 282 -0.72 0.10 -16.26
C VAL A 282 -1.01 -0.27 -14.82
N VAL A 283 -0.38 0.44 -13.90
CA VAL A 283 -0.73 0.38 -12.47
C VAL A 283 -1.69 1.53 -12.19
N ARG A 284 -2.98 1.23 -12.05
CA ARG A 284 -4.00 2.20 -11.63
C ARG A 284 -4.18 2.13 -10.12
N ILE A 285 -4.13 3.27 -9.46
CA ILE A 285 -4.48 3.45 -8.05
C ILE A 285 -5.73 4.31 -7.91
N ASP A 286 -6.53 4.06 -6.88
CA ASP A 286 -7.82 4.73 -6.63
C ASP A 286 -8.05 4.95 -5.12
N GLY A 287 -8.53 6.14 -4.77
CA GLY A 287 -8.82 6.54 -3.40
C GLY A 287 -9.90 5.69 -2.73
N CYS A 288 -9.53 4.91 -1.72
CA CYS A 288 -10.49 4.06 -1.01
C CYS A 288 -11.44 4.91 -0.13
N HIS A 289 -12.74 4.89 -0.45
CA HIS A 289 -13.78 5.67 0.24
C HIS A 289 -13.54 7.19 0.24
N PHE A 290 -12.96 7.71 -0.85
CA PHE A 290 -12.59 9.13 -0.93
C PHE A 290 -13.78 10.10 -0.95
N HIS A 291 -15.00 9.63 -1.24
CA HIS A 291 -16.21 10.42 -1.01
C HIS A 291 -16.31 10.88 0.45
N ARG A 292 -16.20 9.94 1.41
CA ARG A 292 -16.20 10.24 2.85
C ARG A 292 -14.97 11.06 3.24
N PHE A 293 -13.80 10.73 2.67
CA PHE A 293 -12.56 11.47 2.95
C PHE A 293 -12.69 12.94 2.59
N SER A 294 -13.23 13.24 1.41
CA SER A 294 -13.44 14.60 0.92
C SER A 294 -14.49 15.37 1.74
N GLU A 295 -15.49 14.69 2.29
CA GLU A 295 -16.52 15.31 3.16
C GLU A 295 -15.93 15.63 4.54
N VAL A 296 -15.24 14.67 5.16
CA VAL A 296 -14.63 14.82 6.49
C VAL A 296 -13.53 15.89 6.50
N HIS A 297 -12.79 16.04 5.41
CA HIS A 297 -11.75 17.06 5.23
C HIS A 297 -12.26 18.30 4.45
N GLU A 298 -13.58 18.39 4.22
CA GLU A 298 -14.28 19.57 3.69
C GLU A 298 -13.72 20.10 2.36
N PHE A 299 -13.42 19.22 1.42
CA PHE A 299 -12.92 19.59 0.11
C PHE A 299 -13.92 20.48 -0.63
N VAL A 300 -13.39 21.48 -1.35
CA VAL A 300 -14.17 22.34 -2.23
C VAL A 300 -14.85 21.48 -3.31
N LYS A 301 -16.09 21.83 -3.62
CA LYS A 301 -16.91 21.14 -4.62
C LYS A 301 -17.23 22.09 -5.78
N PRO A 302 -17.21 21.61 -7.05
CA PRO A 302 -17.05 20.21 -7.46
C PRO A 302 -15.62 19.67 -7.36
N ASN A 303 -14.61 20.55 -7.43
CA ASN A 303 -13.19 20.19 -7.43
C ASN A 303 -12.43 21.04 -6.41
N ASP A 304 -11.44 20.45 -5.75
CA ASP A 304 -10.51 21.13 -4.85
C ASP A 304 -9.11 21.08 -5.47
N ASP A 305 -8.58 22.23 -5.89
CA ASP A 305 -7.29 22.32 -6.55
C ASP A 305 -6.14 21.89 -5.63
N ARG A 306 -6.25 22.13 -4.32
CA ARG A 306 -5.23 21.70 -3.35
C ARG A 306 -5.15 20.18 -3.28
N ALA A 307 -6.30 19.52 -3.26
CA ALA A 307 -6.37 18.05 -3.26
C ALA A 307 -5.78 17.46 -4.56
N LEU A 308 -6.13 18.03 -5.71
CA LEU A 308 -5.63 17.58 -7.01
C LEU A 308 -4.13 17.84 -7.16
N ASN A 309 -3.64 19.01 -6.72
CA ASN A 309 -2.21 19.32 -6.76
C ASN A 309 -1.39 18.44 -5.79
N LEU A 310 -1.94 18.05 -4.64
CA LEU A 310 -1.31 17.04 -3.77
C LEU A 310 -1.24 15.68 -4.47
N MET A 311 -2.30 15.24 -5.15
CA MET A 311 -2.27 14.01 -5.96
C MET A 311 -1.21 14.10 -7.09
N ASN A 312 -1.12 15.25 -7.77
CA ASN A 312 -0.12 15.50 -8.81
C ASN A 312 1.31 15.43 -8.24
N LEU A 313 1.57 16.05 -7.09
CA LEU A 313 2.87 15.98 -6.42
C LEU A 313 3.24 14.52 -6.09
N CYS A 314 2.28 13.73 -5.62
CA CYS A 314 2.51 12.31 -5.33
C CYS A 314 2.86 11.53 -6.61
N ALA A 315 2.20 11.82 -7.72
CA ALA A 315 2.49 11.18 -9.01
C ALA A 315 3.87 11.57 -9.55
N VAL A 316 4.27 12.84 -9.42
CA VAL A 316 5.64 13.30 -9.73
C VAL A 316 6.66 12.51 -8.92
N ALA A 317 6.46 12.39 -7.60
CA ALA A 317 7.37 11.63 -6.75
C ALA A 317 7.48 10.15 -7.16
N VAL A 318 6.37 9.53 -7.58
CA VAL A 318 6.37 8.14 -8.11
C VAL A 318 7.19 8.04 -9.41
N LEU A 319 6.99 8.97 -10.36
CA LEU A 319 7.78 9.00 -11.60
C LEU A 319 9.27 9.27 -11.34
N GLU A 320 9.60 10.05 -10.31
CA GLU A 320 10.97 10.28 -9.87
C GLU A 320 11.60 9.05 -9.24
N LYS A 321 10.84 8.34 -8.40
CA LYS A 321 11.30 7.13 -7.72
C LYS A 321 11.54 5.95 -8.66
N PHE A 322 10.66 5.77 -9.66
CA PHE A 322 10.66 4.64 -10.59
C PHE A 322 10.98 5.07 -12.03
N TRP A 323 11.88 6.04 -12.17
CA TRP A 323 12.15 6.74 -13.43
C TRP A 323 12.66 5.85 -14.57
N GLU A 324 13.30 4.72 -14.26
CA GLU A 324 13.82 3.77 -15.26
C GLU A 324 12.69 2.98 -15.94
N ASP A 325 11.52 2.88 -15.29
CA ASP A 325 10.44 1.97 -15.68
C ASP A 325 9.13 2.69 -15.99
N ILE A 326 8.78 3.75 -15.24
CA ILE A 326 7.53 4.51 -15.41
C ILE A 326 7.79 5.71 -16.34
N VAL A 327 7.13 5.72 -17.49
CA VAL A 327 7.35 6.71 -18.56
C VAL A 327 6.30 7.82 -18.58
N PHE A 328 5.09 7.53 -18.11
CA PHE A 328 3.95 8.44 -18.14
C PHE A 328 3.02 8.15 -16.97
N ALA A 329 2.30 9.15 -16.49
CA ALA A 329 1.16 8.97 -15.62
C ALA A 329 0.03 9.92 -15.97
N TYR A 330 -1.20 9.47 -15.71
CA TYR A 330 -2.40 10.29 -15.89
C TYR A 330 -3.29 10.22 -14.65
N GLY A 331 -3.72 11.37 -14.15
CA GLY A 331 -4.54 11.50 -12.95
C GLY A 331 -5.85 12.23 -13.18
N VAL A 332 -6.90 11.76 -12.52
CA VAL A 332 -8.20 12.41 -12.46
C VAL A 332 -8.88 12.10 -11.13
N SER A 333 -9.51 13.11 -10.51
CA SER A 333 -10.19 12.95 -9.21
C SER A 333 -9.24 12.37 -8.15
N ASP A 334 -9.56 11.18 -7.66
CA ASP A 334 -8.89 10.38 -6.64
C ASP A 334 -8.15 9.17 -7.23
N GLU A 335 -8.03 9.08 -8.57
CA GLU A 335 -7.29 8.03 -9.28
C GLU A 335 -6.05 8.55 -10.02
N TYR A 336 -5.06 7.68 -10.13
CA TYR A 336 -3.86 7.87 -10.96
C TYR A 336 -3.48 6.57 -11.68
N SER A 337 -3.09 6.67 -12.94
CA SER A 337 -2.59 5.56 -13.76
C SER A 337 -1.11 5.77 -14.06
N PHE A 338 -0.26 4.81 -13.71
CA PHE A 338 1.17 4.82 -13.98
C PHE A 338 1.49 3.83 -15.10
N ILE A 339 2.16 4.32 -16.14
CA ILE A 339 2.47 3.56 -17.36
C ILE A 339 3.90 3.07 -17.28
N ILE A 340 4.05 1.76 -17.14
CA ILE A 340 5.34 1.07 -17.11
C ILE A 340 5.63 0.52 -18.51
N LYS A 341 6.86 0.76 -18.98
CA LYS A 341 7.33 0.38 -20.31
C LYS A 341 7.26 -1.13 -20.58
N LYS A 342 7.01 -1.49 -21.84
CA LYS A 342 6.88 -2.89 -22.30
C LYS A 342 8.12 -3.75 -22.01
N THR A 343 9.30 -3.12 -22.00
CA THR A 343 10.61 -3.72 -21.76
C THR A 343 10.97 -3.86 -20.28
N SER A 344 10.18 -3.26 -19.37
CA SER A 344 10.48 -3.21 -17.94
C SER A 344 10.58 -4.60 -17.32
N ASN A 345 11.59 -4.77 -16.46
CA ASN A 345 11.72 -5.91 -15.57
C ASN A 345 11.50 -5.52 -14.10
N LEU A 346 10.83 -4.39 -13.85
CA LEU A 346 10.54 -3.88 -12.52
C LEU A 346 9.89 -4.99 -11.67
N TYR A 347 10.53 -5.30 -10.54
CA TYR A 347 10.14 -6.38 -9.64
C TYR A 347 9.90 -7.75 -10.32
N GLN A 348 10.62 -8.05 -11.41
CA GLN A 348 10.44 -9.25 -12.22
C GLN A 348 9.02 -9.40 -12.80
N ARG A 349 8.39 -8.26 -13.12
CA ARG A 349 7.02 -8.15 -13.65
C ARG A 349 5.95 -8.76 -12.73
N ARG A 350 6.20 -8.78 -11.41
CA ARG A 350 5.23 -9.26 -10.41
C ARG A 350 4.23 -8.16 -10.04
N ALA A 351 2.97 -8.39 -10.39
CA ALA A 351 1.89 -7.40 -10.21
C ALA A 351 1.75 -6.97 -8.75
N ASN A 352 1.73 -7.91 -7.82
CA ASN A 352 1.62 -7.67 -6.38
C ASN A 352 2.71 -6.71 -5.86
N LYS A 353 3.97 -6.90 -6.26
CA LYS A 353 5.13 -6.08 -5.87
C LYS A 353 5.06 -4.68 -6.47
N MET A 354 4.76 -4.55 -7.76
CA MET A 354 4.60 -3.26 -8.42
C MET A 354 3.47 -2.45 -7.79
N VAL A 355 2.28 -3.05 -7.66
CA VAL A 355 1.10 -2.40 -7.09
C VAL A 355 1.35 -1.95 -5.65
N SER A 356 1.82 -2.85 -4.78
CA SER A 356 2.06 -2.54 -3.37
C SER A 356 3.15 -1.46 -3.19
N ALA A 357 4.25 -1.53 -3.96
CA ALA A 357 5.33 -0.55 -3.86
C ALA A 357 4.88 0.84 -4.31
N ILE A 358 4.16 0.94 -5.45
CA ILE A 358 3.68 2.21 -5.98
C ILE A 358 2.60 2.80 -5.06
N VAL A 359 1.59 2.01 -4.68
CA VAL A 359 0.46 2.52 -3.87
C VAL A 359 0.92 2.96 -2.47
N SER A 360 1.84 2.23 -1.84
CA SER A 360 2.37 2.60 -0.52
C SER A 360 3.28 3.83 -0.57
N PHE A 361 4.10 3.97 -1.61
CA PHE A 361 4.93 5.15 -1.80
C PHE A 361 4.08 6.39 -2.11
N PHE A 362 3.06 6.25 -2.97
CA PHE A 362 2.09 7.30 -3.26
C PHE A 362 1.36 7.74 -1.99
N THR A 363 0.82 6.78 -1.23
CA THR A 363 0.09 7.06 0.02
C THR A 363 0.99 7.71 1.06
N SER A 364 2.23 7.25 1.16
CA SER A 364 3.21 7.84 2.06
C SER A 364 3.51 9.29 1.68
N THR A 365 3.73 9.55 0.40
CA THR A 365 3.95 10.92 -0.09
C THR A 365 2.75 11.80 0.19
N TYR A 366 1.53 11.28 0.00
CA TYR A 366 0.28 12.02 0.25
C TYR A 366 0.16 12.48 1.69
N VAL A 367 0.44 11.59 2.64
CA VAL A 367 0.38 11.90 4.09
C VAL A 367 1.50 12.84 4.49
N MET A 368 2.72 12.58 4.04
CA MET A 368 3.90 13.37 4.39
C MET A 368 3.80 14.82 3.89
N ARG A 369 3.22 15.01 2.69
CA ARG A 369 3.08 16.31 2.01
C ARG A 369 1.75 17.00 2.27
N TRP A 370 0.85 16.39 3.07
CA TRP A 370 -0.50 16.92 3.32
C TRP A 370 -0.49 18.38 3.80
N ASN A 371 0.37 18.69 4.78
CA ASN A 371 0.43 20.03 5.39
C ASN A 371 0.91 21.13 4.43
N GLU A 372 1.57 20.78 3.31
CA GLU A 372 1.99 21.74 2.28
C GLU A 372 0.78 22.30 1.50
N PHE A 373 -0.27 21.49 1.35
CA PHE A 373 -1.49 21.85 0.62
C PHE A 373 -2.66 22.20 1.54
N PHE A 374 -2.64 21.67 2.77
CA PHE A 374 -3.69 21.82 3.77
C PHE A 374 -3.13 22.32 5.13
N PRO A 375 -2.42 23.46 5.19
CA PRO A 375 -1.72 23.91 6.40
C PRO A 375 -2.63 24.17 7.61
N GLN A 376 -3.91 24.43 7.36
CA GLN A 376 -4.92 24.74 8.39
C GLN A 376 -5.91 23.59 8.62
N ARG A 377 -5.66 22.41 8.04
CA ARG A 377 -6.55 21.25 8.18
C ARG A 377 -5.75 20.03 8.56
N GLU A 378 -6.00 19.51 9.75
CA GLU A 378 -5.41 18.26 10.20
C GLU A 378 -5.93 17.06 9.37
N LEU A 379 -5.03 16.11 9.09
CA LEU A 379 -5.40 14.82 8.52
C LEU A 379 -6.05 13.94 9.60
N LYS A 380 -7.39 13.92 9.60
CA LYS A 380 -8.22 13.31 10.66
C LYS A 380 -8.06 11.80 10.76
N TYR A 381 -7.92 11.12 9.62
CA TYR A 381 -7.71 9.67 9.59
C TYR A 381 -6.81 9.25 8.42
N PRO A 382 -6.16 8.07 8.50
CA PRO A 382 -5.21 7.61 7.49
C PRO A 382 -5.93 7.38 6.14
N PRO A 383 -5.54 8.04 5.03
CA PRO A 383 -6.02 7.67 3.71
C PRO A 383 -5.52 6.28 3.32
N SER A 384 -6.29 5.60 2.48
CA SER A 384 -5.88 4.36 1.83
C SER A 384 -6.27 4.40 0.37
N PHE A 385 -5.52 3.68 -0.45
CA PHE A 385 -5.70 3.59 -1.88
C PHE A 385 -5.72 2.13 -2.28
N ASP A 386 -6.64 1.76 -3.17
CA ASP A 386 -6.56 0.49 -3.87
C ASP A 386 -5.68 0.63 -5.12
N GLY A 387 -5.24 -0.50 -5.66
CA GLY A 387 -4.52 -0.51 -6.91
C GLY A 387 -4.57 -1.85 -7.61
N ARG A 388 -4.39 -1.82 -8.93
CA ARG A 388 -4.35 -2.98 -9.82
C ARG A 388 -3.34 -2.78 -10.94
N ALA A 389 -2.84 -3.88 -11.50
CA ALA A 389 -1.98 -3.86 -12.67
C ALA A 389 -2.70 -4.51 -13.86
N VAL A 390 -2.65 -3.87 -15.02
CA VAL A 390 -3.31 -4.33 -16.26
C VAL A 390 -2.29 -4.33 -17.40
N CYS A 391 -2.30 -5.37 -18.24
CA CYS A 391 -1.42 -5.45 -19.41
C CYS A 391 -2.12 -4.98 -20.67
N TYR A 392 -1.49 -4.09 -21.43
CA TYR A 392 -1.94 -3.68 -22.76
C TYR A 392 -0.89 -4.07 -23.81
N PRO A 393 -1.27 -4.85 -24.86
CA PRO A 393 -0.30 -5.46 -25.76
C PRO A 393 0.23 -4.51 -26.84
N SER A 394 -0.41 -3.36 -27.08
CA SER A 394 0.02 -2.40 -28.08
C SER A 394 -0.13 -0.96 -27.58
N THR A 395 0.61 -0.04 -28.20
CA THR A 395 0.57 1.40 -27.89
C THR A 395 -0.80 1.99 -28.24
N GLU A 396 -1.47 1.49 -29.27
CA GLU A 396 -2.81 1.92 -29.65
C GLU A 396 -3.83 1.60 -28.55
N ILE A 397 -3.81 0.37 -28.01
CA ILE A 397 -4.72 -0.04 -26.93
C ILE A 397 -4.42 0.73 -25.64
N LEU A 398 -3.14 0.97 -25.35
CA LEU A 398 -2.73 1.83 -24.23
C LEU A 398 -3.26 3.27 -24.40
N ARG A 399 -3.20 3.84 -25.60
CA ARG A 399 -3.75 5.17 -25.89
C ARG A 399 -5.26 5.19 -25.80
N ASP A 400 -5.94 4.13 -26.19
CA ASP A 400 -7.39 3.98 -25.98
C ASP A 400 -7.72 3.91 -24.49
N TYR A 401 -6.90 3.25 -23.66
CA TYR A 401 -7.04 3.27 -22.21
C TYR A 401 -6.89 4.68 -21.64
N LEU A 402 -5.86 5.42 -22.04
CA LEU A 402 -5.65 6.79 -21.58
C LEU A 402 -6.78 7.72 -22.04
N SER A 403 -7.23 7.56 -23.28
CA SER A 403 -8.41 8.26 -23.83
C SER A 403 -9.67 7.93 -23.05
N TRP A 404 -9.86 6.66 -22.66
CA TRP A 404 -10.97 6.23 -21.81
C TRP A 404 -10.97 6.98 -20.47
N ARG A 405 -9.81 7.11 -19.82
CA ARG A 405 -9.67 7.85 -18.56
C ARG A 405 -9.96 9.35 -18.73
N GLN A 406 -9.50 9.97 -19.81
CA GLN A 406 -9.75 11.40 -20.05
C GLN A 406 -11.19 11.70 -20.48
N VAL A 407 -11.83 10.82 -21.26
CA VAL A 407 -13.28 10.92 -21.54
C VAL A 407 -14.10 10.80 -20.26
N ASP A 408 -13.74 9.89 -19.36
CA ASP A 408 -14.40 9.74 -18.07
C ASP A 408 -14.24 11.01 -17.20
N CYS A 409 -13.04 11.63 -17.22
CA CYS A 409 -12.79 12.94 -16.59
C CYS A 409 -13.78 14.02 -17.08
N HIS A 410 -13.92 14.16 -18.40
CA HIS A 410 -14.85 15.15 -18.99
C HIS A 410 -16.28 14.93 -18.52
N ILE A 411 -16.77 13.70 -18.64
CA ILE A 411 -18.15 13.33 -18.28
C ILE A 411 -18.40 13.57 -16.79
N ASN A 412 -17.50 13.10 -15.93
CA ASN A 412 -17.63 13.23 -14.48
C ASN A 412 -17.54 14.68 -14.03
N ASN A 413 -16.62 15.49 -14.58
CA ASN A 413 -16.50 16.90 -14.20
C ASN A 413 -17.72 17.72 -14.66
N GLN A 414 -18.26 17.46 -15.85
CA GLN A 414 -19.50 18.08 -16.31
C GLN A 414 -20.67 17.73 -15.39
N TYR A 415 -20.81 16.44 -15.03
CA TYR A 415 -21.86 15.98 -14.14
C TYR A 415 -21.73 16.62 -12.76
N ASN A 416 -20.53 16.59 -12.17
CA ASN A 416 -20.26 17.14 -10.85
C ASN A 416 -20.46 18.66 -10.80
N SER A 417 -20.08 19.38 -11.86
CA SER A 417 -20.32 20.82 -11.96
C SER A 417 -21.80 21.15 -11.92
N CYS A 418 -22.62 20.46 -12.71
CA CYS A 418 -24.08 20.61 -12.68
C CYS A 418 -24.65 20.20 -11.31
N PHE A 419 -24.22 19.07 -10.78
CA PHE A 419 -24.69 18.53 -9.50
C PHE A 419 -24.46 19.51 -8.35
N TRP A 420 -23.23 20.00 -8.20
CA TRP A 420 -22.89 20.91 -7.10
C TRP A 420 -23.45 22.31 -7.30
N LYS A 421 -23.66 22.77 -8.54
CA LYS A 421 -24.40 24.01 -8.81
C LYS A 421 -25.86 23.91 -8.36
N LEU A 422 -26.52 22.77 -8.61
CA LEU A 422 -27.89 22.51 -8.13
C LEU A 422 -27.96 22.42 -6.60
N VAL A 423 -26.97 21.79 -5.96
CA VAL A 423 -26.90 21.74 -4.50
C VAL A 423 -26.69 23.15 -3.92
N ALA A 424 -25.79 23.94 -4.52
CA ALA A 424 -25.57 25.33 -4.13
C ALA A 424 -26.79 26.23 -4.34
N SER A 425 -27.70 25.88 -5.28
CA SER A 425 -28.97 26.58 -5.48
C SER A 425 -30.06 26.16 -4.48
N GLY A 426 -29.71 25.43 -3.41
CA GLY A 426 -30.63 25.03 -2.35
C GLY A 426 -31.31 23.66 -2.54
N LYS A 427 -31.00 22.91 -3.61
CA LYS A 427 -31.54 21.55 -3.77
C LYS A 427 -30.80 20.57 -2.86
N SER A 428 -31.51 19.57 -2.34
CA SER A 428 -30.88 18.43 -1.68
C SER A 428 -30.05 17.61 -2.68
N LYS A 429 -29.05 16.85 -2.17
CA LYS A 429 -28.24 15.90 -2.97
C LYS A 429 -29.14 14.95 -3.79
N ARG A 430 -30.26 14.49 -3.22
CA ARG A 430 -31.23 13.59 -3.88
C ARG A 430 -31.97 14.28 -5.03
N GLU A 431 -32.43 15.51 -4.82
CA GLU A 431 -33.12 16.28 -5.86
C GLU A 431 -32.19 16.65 -7.00
N ALA A 432 -30.94 17.04 -6.69
CA ALA A 432 -29.91 17.29 -7.69
C ALA A 432 -29.66 16.04 -8.55
N GLN A 433 -29.45 14.88 -7.91
CA GLN A 433 -29.25 13.61 -8.63
C GLN A 433 -30.44 13.27 -9.54
N ASN A 434 -31.67 13.39 -9.03
CA ASN A 434 -32.88 13.11 -9.81
C ASN A 434 -33.04 14.08 -10.98
N SER A 435 -32.68 15.35 -10.82
CA SER A 435 -32.72 16.35 -11.89
C SER A 435 -31.70 16.09 -13.01
N LEU A 436 -30.66 15.30 -12.74
CA LEU A 436 -29.62 14.95 -13.72
C LEU A 436 -29.82 13.57 -14.35
N LYS A 437 -30.75 12.75 -13.83
CA LYS A 437 -31.06 11.44 -14.40
C LYS A 437 -31.69 11.58 -15.79
N GLY A 438 -31.13 10.87 -16.77
CA GLY A 438 -31.68 10.78 -18.13
C GLY A 438 -31.63 12.07 -18.95
N GLY A 439 -31.11 13.17 -18.39
CA GLY A 439 -30.98 14.45 -19.10
C GLY A 439 -29.76 14.48 -20.02
N GLN A 440 -29.85 15.22 -21.12
CA GLN A 440 -28.66 15.61 -21.90
C GLN A 440 -27.84 16.60 -21.07
N LEU A 441 -26.65 16.17 -20.64
CA LEU A 441 -25.80 16.94 -19.73
C LEU A 441 -25.43 18.32 -20.28
N GLN A 442 -25.22 18.42 -21.60
CA GLN A 442 -24.94 19.69 -22.29
C GLN A 442 -26.07 20.72 -22.11
N LYS A 443 -27.33 20.30 -22.32
CA LYS A 443 -28.50 21.16 -22.08
C LYS A 443 -28.53 21.65 -20.63
N LYS A 444 -28.13 20.81 -19.68
CA LYS A 444 -28.10 21.17 -18.26
C LYS A 444 -27.01 22.19 -17.92
N ILE A 445 -25.85 22.08 -18.54
CA ILE A 445 -24.75 23.06 -18.42
C ILE A 445 -25.25 24.45 -18.85
N GLU A 446 -25.96 24.51 -19.98
CA GLU A 446 -26.56 25.74 -20.51
C GLU A 446 -27.65 26.29 -19.59
N GLU A 447 -28.60 25.46 -19.15
CA GLU A 447 -29.66 25.84 -18.21
C GLU A 447 -29.12 26.39 -16.88
N LEU A 448 -27.97 25.89 -16.42
CA LEU A 448 -27.33 26.30 -15.18
C LEU A 448 -26.32 27.44 -15.36
N ALA A 449 -26.21 27.97 -16.58
CA ALA A 449 -25.25 29.01 -16.97
C ALA A 449 -23.81 28.69 -16.53
N ILE A 450 -23.40 27.43 -16.67
CA ILE A 450 -22.04 26.98 -16.35
C ILE A 450 -21.17 27.20 -17.58
N ASP A 451 -20.22 28.13 -17.51
CA ASP A 451 -19.21 28.30 -18.55
C ASP A 451 -18.12 27.23 -18.40
N TYR A 452 -18.41 26.02 -18.86
CA TYR A 452 -17.51 24.87 -18.72
C TYR A 452 -16.14 25.18 -19.31
N ASN A 453 -16.06 25.84 -20.46
CA ASN A 453 -14.80 26.13 -21.14
C ASN A 453 -13.89 27.10 -20.38
N LYS A 454 -14.45 27.91 -19.47
CA LYS A 454 -13.67 28.77 -18.57
C LYS A 454 -13.22 28.08 -17.28
N LEU A 455 -13.65 26.85 -17.01
CA LEU A 455 -13.12 26.09 -15.88
C LEU A 455 -11.62 25.82 -16.07
N PRO A 456 -10.83 25.79 -14.97
CA PRO A 456 -9.42 25.41 -15.00
C PRO A 456 -9.19 24.14 -15.80
N VAL A 457 -8.14 24.14 -16.64
CA VAL A 457 -7.90 23.05 -17.58
C VAL A 457 -7.67 21.72 -16.85
N MET A 458 -6.99 21.74 -15.69
CA MET A 458 -6.82 20.56 -14.81
C MET A 458 -8.15 19.86 -14.47
N PHE A 459 -9.23 20.61 -14.23
CA PHE A 459 -10.53 20.01 -13.91
C PHE A 459 -11.21 19.39 -15.11
N ARG A 460 -10.88 19.86 -16.31
CA ARG A 460 -11.48 19.38 -17.56
C ARG A 460 -10.69 18.24 -18.17
N GLN A 461 -9.37 18.33 -18.16
CA GLN A 461 -8.45 17.44 -18.87
C GLN A 461 -7.70 16.48 -17.95
N GLY A 462 -7.81 16.63 -16.63
CA GLY A 462 -6.96 15.90 -15.69
C GLY A 462 -5.51 16.38 -15.72
N SER A 463 -4.59 15.53 -15.27
CA SER A 463 -3.16 15.83 -15.17
C SER A 463 -2.34 14.73 -15.86
N SER A 464 -1.52 15.13 -16.82
CA SER A 464 -0.51 14.29 -17.47
C SER A 464 0.84 14.57 -16.83
N VAL A 465 1.53 13.53 -16.37
CA VAL A 465 2.84 13.63 -15.72
C VAL A 465 3.84 12.79 -16.50
N TYR A 466 4.92 13.42 -16.96
CA TYR A 466 5.93 12.76 -17.78
C TYR A 466 7.26 13.50 -17.72
N ARG A 467 8.31 12.89 -18.27
CA ARG A 467 9.63 13.51 -18.33
C ARG A 467 9.78 14.29 -19.63
N ASP A 468 10.10 15.56 -19.49
CA ASP A 468 10.51 16.37 -20.63
C ASP A 468 12.01 16.16 -20.90
N LYS A 469 12.34 15.89 -22.15
CA LYS A 469 13.74 15.79 -22.60
C LYS A 469 14.22 17.20 -22.94
N VAL A 470 14.38 18.06 -21.93
CA VAL A 470 15.15 19.30 -22.12
C VAL A 470 16.62 18.90 -22.16
N ASP A 471 17.28 19.19 -23.29
CA ASP A 471 18.67 18.93 -23.67
C ASP A 471 19.56 18.31 -22.58
N THR A 472 19.91 17.05 -22.77
CA THR A 472 20.92 16.35 -21.98
C THR A 472 22.28 17.03 -22.22
N VAL A 473 22.57 18.10 -21.49
CA VAL A 473 23.93 18.66 -21.45
C VAL A 473 24.77 17.62 -20.71
N LEU A 474 25.62 16.91 -21.45
CA LEU A 474 26.69 16.10 -20.87
C LEU A 474 27.66 17.07 -20.19
N THR A 475 27.49 17.30 -18.88
CA THR A 475 28.51 17.96 -18.09
C THR A 475 29.64 16.97 -17.87
N HIS A 476 30.71 17.10 -18.67
CA HIS A 476 31.97 16.44 -18.40
C HIS A 476 32.66 17.14 -17.24
N GLU A 477 32.69 16.52 -16.06
CA GLU A 477 33.67 16.86 -15.03
C GLU A 477 34.98 16.11 -15.32
N GLU A 478 36.13 16.73 -15.04
CA GLU A 478 37.49 16.20 -15.29
C GLU A 478 37.83 14.89 -14.54
N ASN A 479 36.89 14.31 -13.78
CA ASN A 479 37.06 13.10 -12.97
C ASN A 479 36.38 11.83 -13.53
N GLY A 480 35.91 11.83 -14.78
CA GLY A 480 35.48 10.60 -15.46
C GLY A 480 34.12 10.01 -15.02
N ASN A 481 33.37 10.69 -14.15
CA ASN A 481 31.97 10.36 -13.86
C ASN A 481 31.04 11.20 -14.73
N SER A 482 30.46 10.61 -15.77
CA SER A 482 29.35 11.22 -16.51
C SER A 482 28.06 11.07 -15.69
N PHE A 483 27.49 12.16 -15.21
CA PHE A 483 26.10 12.18 -14.74
C PHE A 483 25.19 12.45 -15.94
N GLU A 484 24.32 11.50 -16.26
CA GLU A 484 23.24 11.72 -17.21
C GLU A 484 22.26 12.72 -16.58
N SER A 485 22.11 13.91 -17.20
CA SER A 485 21.14 14.92 -16.78
C SER A 485 19.74 14.29 -16.81
N LYS A 486 19.16 14.06 -15.63
CA LYS A 486 17.81 13.50 -15.50
C LYS A 486 16.81 14.55 -15.99
N GLY A 487 16.15 14.28 -17.12
CA GLY A 487 15.09 15.14 -17.64
C GLY A 487 14.05 15.47 -16.56
N LYS A 488 13.59 16.72 -16.54
CA LYS A 488 12.67 17.24 -15.52
C LYS A 488 11.29 16.57 -15.67
N VAL A 489 10.71 16.13 -14.56
CA VAL A 489 9.32 15.67 -14.55
C VAL A 489 8.42 16.90 -14.59
N ILE A 490 7.52 16.95 -15.57
CA ILE A 490 6.56 18.03 -15.76
C ILE A 490 5.13 17.51 -15.57
N VAL A 491 4.26 18.44 -15.17
CA VAL A 491 2.81 18.20 -15.05
C VAL A 491 2.13 19.13 -16.02
N GLU A 492 1.37 18.57 -16.96
CA GLU A 492 0.60 19.32 -17.94
C GLU A 492 -0.88 18.94 -17.91
N HIS A 493 -1.73 19.86 -18.36
CA HIS A 493 -3.17 19.67 -18.44
C HIS A 493 -3.59 19.82 -19.91
N VAL A 494 -3.45 18.74 -20.67
CA VAL A 494 -3.57 18.74 -22.14
C VAL A 494 -4.47 17.61 -22.62
N ASP A 495 -5.03 17.76 -23.82
CA ASP A 495 -5.77 16.69 -24.49
C ASP A 495 -4.80 15.58 -24.90
N ILE A 496 -5.02 14.38 -24.37
CA ILE A 496 -4.27 13.16 -24.70
C ILE A 496 -5.13 12.17 -25.51
N ILE A 497 -6.36 12.55 -25.85
CA ILE A 497 -7.22 11.78 -26.77
C ILE A 497 -6.77 11.99 -28.22
N GLY A 498 -6.54 13.24 -28.60
CA GLY A 498 -6.05 13.62 -29.93
C GLY A 498 -4.61 13.19 -30.18
N PRO A 499 -4.13 13.27 -31.44
CA PRO A 499 -2.77 12.88 -31.78
C PRO A 499 -1.72 13.93 -31.39
N THR A 500 -2.09 15.21 -31.21
CA THR A 500 -1.16 16.35 -31.07
C THR A 500 -0.13 16.11 -29.98
N PHE A 501 -0.57 15.82 -28.75
CA PHE A 501 0.33 15.55 -27.62
C PHE A 501 1.33 14.42 -27.93
N TRP A 502 0.84 13.31 -28.48
CA TRP A 502 1.67 12.15 -28.79
C TRP A 502 2.67 12.40 -29.92
N LEU A 503 2.34 13.29 -30.87
CA LEU A 503 3.23 13.69 -31.96
C LEU A 503 4.31 14.68 -31.49
N GLU A 504 3.98 15.56 -30.54
CA GLU A 504 4.93 16.50 -29.94
C GLU A 504 5.88 15.82 -28.94
N HIS A 505 5.43 14.71 -28.33
CA HIS A 505 6.17 13.97 -27.31
C HIS A 505 6.39 12.50 -27.68
N LEU A 506 6.91 12.23 -28.90
CA LEU A 506 7.16 10.87 -29.42
C LEU A 506 7.88 9.96 -28.41
N ASN A 507 8.86 10.51 -27.70
CA ASN A 507 9.68 9.80 -26.72
C ASN A 507 8.92 9.25 -25.49
N VAL A 508 7.66 9.64 -25.25
CA VAL A 508 6.91 9.21 -24.05
C VAL A 508 6.47 7.76 -24.18
N LEU A 509 6.01 7.34 -25.36
CA LEU A 509 5.56 5.97 -25.63
C LEU A 509 6.35 5.25 -26.73
N ASP A 510 7.23 5.94 -27.44
CA ASP A 510 8.16 5.31 -28.38
C ASP A 510 9.45 4.88 -27.65
N GLU A 511 9.52 3.58 -27.35
CA GLU A 511 10.77 2.83 -27.14
C GLU A 511 10.95 1.77 -28.24
#